data_AF-A0A843S1P2-F1
#
_entry.id   AF-A0A843S1P2-F1
#
_cell.length_a   1.000
_cell.length_b   1.000
_cell.length_c   1.000
_cell.angle_alpha   90.00
_cell.angle_beta   90.00
_cell.angle_gamma   90.00
#
_symmetry.space_group_name_H-M   'P 1'
#
loop_
_entity.id
_entity.type
_entity.pdbx_description
1 polymer ?
#
loop_
_entity_poly.entity_id
_entity_poly.type
_entity_poly.pdbx_seq_one_letter_code
_entity_poly.pdbx_strand_id
1 'polypeptide(L)'
;MAAQLHTLAPAPAPRASIRDLVREMQVEIRDYDLTPDRACVLLAKLTAILGNCHAELTDAEIAFNEVLLTHLDSEEAANRAKIRAETTPEYRRKREASDTAKLVIALTQSLKTIIRHQGEEMRLSR
;
A
#
# COMPACT_ATOMS: atom_id res chain seq x y z
N MET A 1 -21.45 -45.48 -14.76
CA MET A 1 -20.19 -44.74 -14.60
C MET A 1 -20.52 -43.28 -14.31
N ALA A 2 -20.67 -42.90 -13.05
CA ALA A 2 -21.03 -41.55 -12.64
C ALA A 2 -19.75 -40.73 -12.43
N ALA A 3 -19.59 -39.66 -13.21
CA ALA A 3 -18.47 -38.73 -13.09
C ALA A 3 -18.56 -37.98 -11.74
N GLN A 4 -17.54 -38.15 -10.90
CA GLN A 4 -17.37 -37.37 -9.69
C GLN A 4 -17.05 -35.92 -10.08
N LEU A 5 -18.04 -35.05 -9.94
CA LEU A 5 -17.86 -33.61 -9.94
C LEU A 5 -17.00 -33.25 -8.72
N HIS A 6 -15.70 -33.09 -8.94
CA HIS A 6 -14.79 -32.49 -7.97
C HIS A 6 -15.20 -31.02 -7.83
N THR A 7 -16.04 -30.73 -6.84
CA THR A 7 -16.32 -29.37 -6.39
C THR A 7 -15.01 -28.81 -5.82
N LEU A 8 -14.29 -28.04 -6.65
CA LEU A 8 -13.21 -27.17 -6.19
C LEU A 8 -13.82 -26.23 -5.15
N ALA A 9 -13.41 -26.37 -3.90
CA ALA A 9 -13.76 -25.43 -2.84
C ALA A 9 -13.37 -24.02 -3.29
N PRO A 10 -14.20 -22.99 -3.05
CA PRO A 10 -13.82 -21.61 -3.35
C PRO A 10 -12.53 -21.28 -2.61
N ALA A 11 -11.59 -20.66 -3.32
CA ALA A 11 -10.33 -20.20 -2.74
C ALA A 11 -10.64 -19.34 -1.49
N PRO A 12 -9.87 -19.49 -0.40
CA PRO A 12 -10.08 -18.68 0.80
C PRO A 12 -10.06 -17.20 0.42
N ALA A 13 -11.05 -16.43 0.88
CA ALA A 13 -11.09 -15.00 0.66
C ALA A 13 -9.72 -14.40 1.05
N PRO A 14 -9.13 -13.51 0.23
CA PRO A 14 -7.84 -12.93 0.52
C PRO A 14 -7.89 -12.32 1.92
N ARG A 15 -6.97 -12.73 2.81
CA ARG A 15 -6.80 -12.09 4.11
C ARG A 15 -6.54 -10.62 3.83
N ALA A 16 -7.46 -9.73 4.23
CA ALA A 16 -7.40 -8.31 3.90
C ALA A 16 -6.01 -7.77 4.27
N SER A 17 -5.17 -7.52 3.26
CA SER A 17 -3.85 -6.97 3.49
C SER A 17 -3.96 -5.47 3.73
N ILE A 18 -2.96 -4.85 4.36
CA ILE A 18 -2.92 -3.38 4.52
C ILE A 18 -3.08 -2.69 3.15
N ARG A 19 -2.53 -3.28 2.09
CA ARG A 19 -2.69 -2.81 0.72
C ARG A 19 -4.14 -2.88 0.22
N ASP A 20 -4.84 -3.96 0.51
CA ASP A 20 -6.25 -4.09 0.11
C ASP A 20 -7.10 -3.07 0.86
N LEU A 21 -6.84 -2.88 2.16
CA LEU A 21 -7.46 -1.85 2.97
C LEU A 21 -7.21 -0.43 2.42
N VAL A 22 -5.96 -0.12 2.02
CA VAL A 22 -5.62 1.17 1.41
C VAL A 22 -6.30 1.35 0.06
N ARG A 23 -6.42 0.30 -0.76
CA ARG A 23 -7.14 0.34 -2.04
C ARG A 23 -8.62 0.60 -1.85
N GLU A 24 -9.25 -0.05 -0.87
CA GLU A 24 -10.66 0.20 -0.54
C GLU A 24 -10.89 1.66 -0.14
N MET A 25 -10.03 2.20 0.73
CA MET A 25 -10.10 3.62 1.11
C MET A 25 -9.83 4.55 -0.08
N GLN A 26 -8.91 4.20 -0.98
CA GLN A 26 -8.65 4.98 -2.21
C GLN A 26 -9.88 5.02 -3.11
N VAL A 27 -10.53 3.87 -3.33
CA VAL A 27 -11.77 3.77 -4.10
C VAL A 27 -12.86 4.64 -3.45
N GLU A 28 -12.98 4.58 -2.12
CA GLU A 28 -13.94 5.39 -1.38
C GLU A 28 -13.68 6.91 -1.54
N ILE A 29 -12.42 7.34 -1.49
CA ILE A 29 -12.04 8.75 -1.69
C ILE A 29 -12.34 9.23 -3.12
N ARG A 30 -12.21 8.34 -4.11
CA ARG A 30 -12.40 8.69 -5.53
C ARG A 30 -13.87 8.75 -5.94
N ASP A 31 -14.67 7.79 -5.50
CA ASP A 31 -15.97 7.49 -6.13
C ASP A 31 -17.17 8.11 -5.38
N TYR A 32 -16.98 8.62 -4.17
CA TYR A 32 -18.06 9.14 -3.34
C TYR A 32 -17.98 10.65 -3.15
N ASP A 33 -19.15 11.30 -3.03
CA ASP A 33 -19.24 12.66 -2.52
C ASP A 33 -18.88 12.64 -1.02
N LEU A 34 -17.63 13.02 -0.75
CA LEU A 34 -17.01 12.77 0.53
C LEU A 34 -17.45 13.82 1.55
N THR A 35 -18.34 13.42 2.45
CA THR A 35 -18.78 14.29 3.56
C THR A 35 -17.61 14.64 4.50
N PRO A 36 -17.61 15.82 5.15
CA PRO A 36 -16.54 16.22 6.06
C PRO A 36 -16.25 15.20 7.17
N ASP A 37 -17.31 14.65 7.78
CA ASP A 37 -17.18 13.64 8.84
C ASP A 37 -16.53 12.36 8.32
N ARG A 38 -16.92 11.90 7.13
CA ARG A 38 -16.32 10.70 6.53
C ARG A 38 -14.86 10.93 6.15
N ALA A 39 -14.54 12.10 5.61
CA ALA A 39 -13.17 12.49 5.32
C ALA A 39 -12.29 12.45 6.59
N CYS A 40 -12.80 12.93 7.73
CA CYS A 40 -12.11 12.87 9.01
C CYS A 40 -11.85 11.43 9.47
N VAL A 41 -12.85 10.54 9.34
CA VAL A 41 -12.70 9.12 9.69
C VAL A 41 -11.65 8.44 8.81
N LEU A 42 -11.67 8.67 7.50
CA LEU A 42 -10.68 8.11 6.58
C LEU A 42 -9.28 8.64 6.87
N LEU A 43 -9.16 9.94 7.17
CA LEU A 43 -7.90 10.56 7.54
C LEU A 43 -7.32 9.93 8.81
N ALA A 44 -8.14 9.73 9.84
CA ALA A 44 -7.71 9.08 11.07
C ALA A 44 -7.23 7.65 10.82
N LYS A 45 -7.97 6.87 10.02
CA LYS A 45 -7.60 5.49 9.66
C LYS A 45 -6.29 5.42 8.89
N LEU A 46 -6.14 6.21 7.83
CA LEU A 46 -4.92 6.26 7.02
C LEU A 46 -3.70 6.68 7.85
N THR A 47 -3.88 7.65 8.74
CA THR A 47 -2.81 8.09 9.65
C THR A 47 -2.40 7.00 10.63
N ALA A 48 -3.38 6.25 11.18
CA ALA A 48 -3.10 5.18 12.14
C ALA A 48 -2.32 4.01 11.53
N ILE A 49 -2.55 3.69 10.25
CA ILE A 49 -1.84 2.59 9.58
C ILE A 49 -0.50 3.00 8.96
N LEU A 50 -0.17 4.29 8.93
CA LEU A 50 1.07 4.78 8.32
C LEU A 50 2.31 4.17 8.98
N GLY A 51 2.29 4.00 10.31
CA GLY A 51 3.36 3.32 11.04
C GLY A 51 3.55 1.87 10.58
N ASN A 52 2.46 1.15 10.31
CA ASN A 52 2.52 -0.22 9.81
C ASN A 52 3.08 -0.28 8.38
N CYS A 53 2.72 0.68 7.52
CA CYS A 53 3.28 0.78 6.18
C CYS A 53 4.79 1.03 6.20
N HIS A 54 5.27 1.88 7.11
CA HIS A 54 6.69 2.13 7.27
C HIS A 54 7.44 0.93 7.83
N ALA A 55 6.88 0.24 8.83
CA ALA A 55 7.47 -0.99 9.36
C ALA A 55 7.66 -2.06 8.27
N GLU A 56 6.61 -2.33 7.49
CA GLU A 56 6.69 -3.28 6.37
C GLU A 56 7.71 -2.85 5.30
N LEU A 57 7.80 -1.54 5.01
CA LEU A 57 8.83 -1.04 4.10
C LEU A 57 10.24 -1.30 4.63
N THR A 58 10.49 -1.03 5.92
CA THR A 58 11.78 -1.28 6.55
C THR A 58 12.13 -2.77 6.49
N ASP A 59 11.20 -3.66 6.82
CA ASP A 59 11.42 -5.11 6.77
C ASP A 59 11.72 -5.58 5.34
N ALA A 60 10.98 -5.08 4.35
CA ALA A 60 11.21 -5.40 2.95
C ALA A 60 12.53 -4.83 2.42
N GLU A 61 12.97 -3.67 2.91
CA GLU A 61 14.27 -3.08 2.58
C GLU A 61 15.43 -3.91 3.11
N ILE A 62 15.34 -4.38 4.36
CA ILE A 62 16.35 -5.25 4.96
C ILE A 62 16.48 -6.53 4.13
N ALA A 63 15.36 -7.22 3.85
CA ALA A 63 15.36 -8.45 3.06
C ALA A 63 15.95 -8.25 1.65
N PHE A 64 15.61 -7.15 0.97
CA PHE A 64 16.20 -6.84 -0.33
C PHE A 64 17.72 -6.56 -0.23
N ASN A 65 18.16 -5.86 0.81
CA ASN A 65 19.58 -5.55 0.99
C ASN A 65 20.41 -6.81 1.22
N GLU A 66 19.88 -7.81 1.93
CA GLU A 66 20.53 -9.13 2.09
C GLU A 66 20.73 -9.84 0.74
N VAL A 67 19.71 -9.82 -0.12
CA VAL A 67 19.79 -10.38 -1.48
C VAL A 67 20.78 -9.60 -2.35
N LEU A 68 20.75 -8.26 -2.27
CA LEU A 68 21.67 -7.41 -3.00
C LEU A 68 23.12 -7.67 -2.60
N LEU A 69 23.40 -7.82 -1.30
CA LEU A 69 24.74 -8.16 -0.79
C LEU A 69 25.21 -9.50 -1.36
N THR A 70 24.35 -10.52 -1.36
CA THR A 70 24.66 -11.83 -1.95
C THR A 70 25.06 -11.71 -3.43
N HIS A 71 24.35 -10.87 -4.19
CA HIS A 71 24.69 -10.62 -5.59
C HIS A 71 25.99 -9.81 -5.75
N LEU A 72 26.23 -8.81 -4.89
CA LEU A 72 27.46 -8.00 -4.91
C LEU A 72 28.71 -8.85 -4.64
N ASP A 73 28.61 -9.85 -3.78
CA ASP A 73 29.71 -10.77 -3.49
C ASP A 73 30.01 -11.71 -4.68
N SER A 74 29.00 -12.01 -5.51
CA SER A 74 29.10 -12.96 -6.62
C SER A 74 29.47 -12.35 -7.97
N GLU A 75 29.20 -11.06 -8.18
CA GLU A 75 29.36 -10.40 -9.47
C GLU A 75 30.56 -9.46 -9.49
N GLU A 76 31.38 -9.52 -10.55
CA GLU A 76 32.55 -8.64 -10.72
C GLU A 76 32.20 -7.14 -10.82
N ALA A 77 30.96 -6.82 -11.17
CA ALA A 77 30.51 -5.44 -11.37
C ALA A 77 29.23 -5.16 -10.58
N ALA A 78 29.25 -4.13 -9.74
CA ALA A 78 28.12 -3.73 -8.90
C ALA A 78 26.83 -3.47 -9.69
N ASN A 79 26.93 -2.95 -10.91
CA ASN A 79 25.76 -2.73 -11.77
C ASN A 79 25.07 -4.05 -12.16
N ARG A 80 25.83 -5.13 -12.41
CA ARG A 80 25.26 -6.44 -12.74
C ARG A 80 24.56 -7.05 -11.53
N ALA A 81 25.19 -6.95 -10.35
CA ALA A 81 24.58 -7.37 -9.09
C ALA A 81 23.25 -6.67 -8.83
N LYS A 82 23.21 -5.34 -9.02
CA LYS A 82 22.00 -4.55 -8.83
C LYS A 82 20.89 -4.95 -9.79
N ILE A 83 21.18 -5.11 -11.07
CA ILE A 83 20.18 -5.54 -12.06
C ILE A 83 19.62 -6.91 -11.68
N ARG A 84 20.45 -7.86 -11.25
CA ARG A 84 19.99 -9.19 -10.82
C ARG A 84 19.13 -9.11 -9.57
N ALA A 85 19.58 -8.39 -8.55
CA ALA A 85 18.82 -8.18 -7.32
C ALA A 85 17.45 -7.52 -7.58
N GLU A 86 17.39 -6.55 -8.50
CA GLU A 86 16.12 -5.88 -8.86
C GLU A 86 15.12 -6.78 -9.59
N THR A 87 15.52 -7.97 -10.04
CA THR A 87 14.58 -8.96 -10.61
C THR A 87 13.98 -9.92 -9.58
N THR A 88 14.40 -9.85 -8.31
CA THR A 88 13.99 -10.81 -7.29
C THR A 88 12.63 -10.46 -6.65
N PRO A 89 11.95 -11.44 -6.03
CA PRO A 89 10.70 -11.19 -5.30
C PRO A 89 10.84 -10.17 -4.16
N GLU A 90 12.00 -10.09 -3.52
CA GLU A 90 12.30 -9.17 -2.42
C GLU A 90 12.29 -7.73 -2.91
N TYR A 91 12.86 -7.46 -4.10
CA TYR A 91 12.76 -6.14 -4.71
C TYR A 91 11.31 -5.77 -5.02
N ARG A 92 10.52 -6.70 -5.56
CA ARG A 92 9.09 -6.46 -5.82
C ARG A 92 8.35 -6.13 -4.53
N ARG A 93 8.56 -6.89 -3.45
CA ARG A 93 7.95 -6.62 -2.14
C ARG A 93 8.35 -5.24 -1.60
N LYS A 94 9.63 -4.89 -1.65
CA LYS A 94 10.14 -3.56 -1.28
C LYS A 94 9.46 -2.45 -2.07
N ARG A 95 9.34 -2.61 -3.38
CA ARG A 95 8.65 -1.66 -4.26
C ARG A 95 7.18 -1.51 -3.89
N GLU A 96 6.48 -2.61 -3.69
CA GLU A 96 5.06 -2.60 -3.29
C GLU A 96 4.84 -1.92 -1.94
N ALA A 97 5.69 -2.20 -0.94
CA ALA A 97 5.63 -1.55 0.37
C ALA A 97 5.90 -0.04 0.26
N SER A 98 6.90 0.35 -0.53
CA SER A 98 7.26 1.76 -0.76
C SER A 98 6.13 2.52 -1.42
N ASP A 99 5.53 1.94 -2.46
CA ASP A 99 4.45 2.58 -3.21
C ASP A 99 3.16 2.65 -2.38
N THR A 100 2.90 1.67 -1.51
CA THR A 100 1.80 1.71 -0.54
C THR A 100 1.98 2.82 0.49
N ALA A 101 3.17 2.97 1.07
CA ALA A 101 3.45 4.04 2.04
C ALA A 101 3.29 5.43 1.40
N LYS A 102 3.81 5.63 0.19
CA LYS A 102 3.63 6.88 -0.58
C LYS A 102 2.16 7.17 -0.87
N LEU A 103 1.39 6.15 -1.25
CA LEU A 103 -0.04 6.30 -1.50
C LEU A 103 -0.78 6.75 -0.24
N VAL A 104 -0.52 6.14 0.93
CA VAL A 104 -1.14 6.55 2.19
C VAL A 104 -0.82 8.01 2.55
N ILE A 105 0.43 8.44 2.33
CA ILE A 105 0.84 9.85 2.55
C ILE A 105 0.07 10.79 1.62
N ALA A 106 -0.01 10.46 0.33
CA ALA A 106 -0.71 11.27 -0.66
C ALA A 106 -2.21 11.39 -0.34
N LEU A 107 -2.87 10.28 0.01
CA LEU A 107 -4.28 10.28 0.43
C LEU A 107 -4.50 11.11 1.70
N THR A 108 -3.61 10.97 2.68
CA THR A 108 -3.64 11.77 3.92
C THR A 108 -3.55 13.27 3.63
N GLN A 109 -2.66 13.69 2.72
CA GLN A 109 -2.52 15.08 2.32
C GLN A 109 -3.75 15.58 1.55
N SER A 110 -4.29 14.77 0.65
CA SER A 110 -5.51 15.09 -0.11
C SER A 110 -6.70 15.31 0.83
N LEU A 111 -6.93 14.40 1.78
CA LEU A 111 -8.02 14.51 2.76
C LEU A 111 -7.89 15.76 3.65
N LYS A 112 -6.68 16.10 4.10
CA LYS A 112 -6.45 17.35 4.87
C LYS A 112 -6.87 18.58 4.08
N THR A 113 -6.57 18.61 2.79
CA THR A 113 -6.96 19.71 1.90
C THR A 113 -8.47 19.76 1.69
N ILE A 114 -9.13 18.61 1.46
CA ILE A 114 -10.59 18.52 1.29
C ILE A 114 -11.31 19.03 2.55
N ILE A 115 -10.93 18.52 3.73
CA ILE A 115 -11.54 18.90 5.01
C ILE A 115 -11.39 20.41 5.25
N ARG A 116 -10.19 20.95 4.98
CA ARG A 116 -9.94 22.39 5.12
C ARG A 116 -10.85 23.20 4.20
N HIS A 117 -10.94 22.84 2.93
CA HIS A 117 -11.74 23.57 1.96
C HIS A 117 -13.24 23.54 2.33
N GLN A 118 -13.79 22.36 2.62
CA GLN A 118 -15.18 22.22 3.04
C GLN A 118 -15.47 23.01 4.34
N GLY A 119 -14.53 23.00 5.29
CA GLY A 119 -14.64 23.79 6.52
C GLY A 119 -14.65 25.31 6.27
N GLU A 120 -13.87 25.79 5.29
CA GLU A 120 -13.88 27.20 4.87
C GLU A 120 -15.22 27.58 4.21
N GLU A 121 -15.77 26.74 3.32
CA GLU A 121 -17.07 26.97 2.68
C GLU A 121 -18.22 27.00 3.67
N MET A 122 -18.24 26.07 4.64
CA MET A 122 -19.23 26.06 5.72
C MET A 122 -19.16 27.29 6.61
N ARG A 123 -17.97 27.89 6.79
CA ARG A 123 -17.79 29.13 7.57
C ARG A 123 -18.29 30.36 6.80
N LEU A 124 -18.09 30.40 5.48
CA LEU A 124 -18.52 31.52 4.63
C LEU A 124 -20.02 31.51 4.35
N SER A 125 -20.66 30.35 4.45
CA SER A 125 -22.09 30.16 4.25
C SER A 125 -22.94 30.36 5.52
N ARG A 126 -22.31 30.76 6.64
CA ARG A 126 -22.94 31.12 7.92
C ARG A 126 -22.92 32.64 8.10
#